data_AF-A0A3C0XPA4-F1
#
_entry.id   AF-A0A3C0XPA4-F1
#
_cell.length_a   1.000
_cell.length_b   1.000
_cell.length_c   1.000
_cell.angle_alpha   90.00
_cell.angle_beta   90.00
_cell.angle_gamma   90.00
#
_symmetry.space_group_name_H-M   'P 1'
#
loop_
_entity.id
_entity.type
_entity.pdbx_description
1 polymer ?
#
loop_
_entity_poly.entity_id
_entity_poly.type
_entity_poly.pdbx_seq_one_letter_code
_entity_poly.pdbx_strand_id
1 'polypeptide(L)' 'MGAGTYGMCVDCGRPIPLDRLVARPQAARDVERERSVEREAAP' A
#
# COMPACT_ATOMS: atom_id res chain seq x y z
N MET A 1 6.24 5.79 -21.98
CA MET A 1 4.89 5.70 -21.38
C MET A 1 5.07 5.25 -19.94
N GLY A 2 4.76 6.10 -18.96
CA GLY A 2 4.90 5.74 -17.56
C GLY A 2 3.79 4.78 -17.17
N ALA A 3 4.12 3.53 -16.85
CA ALA A 3 3.17 2.65 -16.18
C ALA A 3 2.87 3.27 -14.82
N GLY A 4 1.73 3.95 -14.69
CA GLY A 4 1.27 4.54 -13.44
C GLY A 4 0.87 3.44 -12.47
N THR A 5 1.85 2.77 -11.87
CA THR A 5 1.65 1.82 -10.76
C THR A 5 1.51 2.53 -9.43
N TYR A 6 1.51 3.87 -9.43
CA TYR A 6 1.26 4.67 -8.24
C TYR A 6 -0.14 4.38 -7.71
N GLY A 7 -0.19 3.93 -6.46
CA GLY A 7 -1.42 3.42 -5.87
C GLY A 7 -1.76 2.00 -6.26
N MET A 8 -0.80 1.17 -6.66
CA MET A 8 -0.96 -0.29 -6.70
C MET A 8 -0.10 -0.96 -5.63
N CYS A 9 -0.70 -1.91 -4.93
CA CYS A 9 -0.03 -2.69 -3.91
C CYS A 9 1.05 -3.55 -4.56
N VAL A 10 2.30 -3.39 -4.12
CA VAL A 10 3.44 -4.16 -4.65
C VAL A 10 3.37 -5.66 -4.34
N ASP A 11 2.51 -6.06 -3.40
CA ASP A 11 2.38 -7.44 -2.94
C ASP A 11 1.28 -8.21 -3.70
N CYS A 12 0.09 -7.62 -3.78
CA CYS A 12 -1.07 -8.29 -4.38
C CYS A 12 -1.50 -7.70 -5.74
N GLY A 13 -0.88 -6.61 -6.19
CA GLY A 13 -1.22 -5.93 -7.45
C GLY A 13 -2.58 -5.22 -7.43
N ARG A 14 -3.26 -5.15 -6.28
CA ARG A 14 -4.56 -4.47 -6.14
C ARG A 14 -4.38 -2.96 -5.99
N PRO A 15 -5.34 -2.14 -6.43
CA PRO A 15 -5.30 -0.71 -6.18
C PRO A 15 -5.33 -0.41 -4.67
N ILE A 16 -4.43 0.45 -4.21
CA ILE A 16 -4.37 0.97 -2.85
C ILE A 16 -5.48 2.03 -2.73
N PRO A 17 -6.29 1.99 -1.65
CA PRO A 17 -7.34 2.97 -1.45
C PRO A 17 -6.77 4.39 -1.44
N LEU A 18 -7.40 5.30 -2.19
CA LEU A 18 -6.94 6.69 -2.31
C LEU A 18 -6.87 7.38 -0.95
N ASP A 19 -7.83 7.14 -0.05
CA ASP A 19 -7.83 7.69 1.32
C ASP A 19 -6.51 7.41 2.06
N ARG A 20 -5.97 6.20 1.86
CA ARG A 20 -4.69 5.77 2.42
C ARG A 20 -3.50 6.43 1.73
N LEU A 21 -3.57 6.67 0.42
CA LEU A 21 -2.55 7.44 -0.30
C LEU A 21 -2.60 8.94 0.05
N VAL A 22 -3.77 9.47 0.36
CA VAL A 22 -3.95 10.85 0.84
C VAL A 22 -3.34 10.99 2.23
N ALA A 23 -3.61 10.04 3.13
CA ALA A 23 -3.01 10.03 4.46
C ALA A 23 -1.49 9.70 4.43
N ARG A 24 -1.08 8.79 3.54
CA ARG A 24 0.29 8.27 3.40
C ARG A 24 0.65 8.10 1.91
N PRO A 25 1.12 9.15 1.22
CA PRO A 25 1.40 9.09 -0.22
C PRO A 25 2.57 8.17 -0.60
N GLN A 26 3.39 7.79 0.38
CA GLN A 26 4.48 6.83 0.25
C GLN A 26 4.06 5.36 0.48
N ALA A 27 2.76 5.08 0.68
CA ALA A 27 2.29 3.73 0.90
C ALA A 27 2.48 2.86 -0.37
N ALA A 28 3.37 1.88 -0.30
CA ALA A 28 3.61 0.91 -1.38
C ALA A 28 2.68 -0.32 -1.29
N ARG A 29 1.97 -0.48 -0.17
CA ARG A 29 1.12 -1.65 0.12
C ARG A 29 -0.30 -1.21 0.49
N ASP A 30 -1.25 -2.07 0.18
CA ASP A 30 -2.63 -1.96 0.62
C ASP A 30 -2.77 -2.13 2.16
N VAL A 31 -3.86 -1.63 2.73
CA VAL A 31 -4.17 -1.67 4.17
C VAL A 31 -4.12 -3.09 4.75
N GLU A 32 -4.56 -4.10 4.00
CA GLU A 32 -4.53 -5.48 4.49
C GLU A 32 -3.10 -5.98 4.70
N ARG A 33 -2.20 -5.68 3.75
CA ARG A 33 -0.82 -6.15 3.77
C ARG A 33 0.03 -5.34 4.72
N GLU A 34 -0.19 -4.02 4.78
CA GLU A 34 0.45 -3.19 5.78
C GLU A 34 0.06 -3.63 7.18
N ARG A 35 -1.22 -3.90 7.46
CA ARG A 35 -1.65 -4.38 8.79
C ARG A 35 -1.00 -5.70 9.19
N SER A 36 -0.86 -6.65 8.27
CA SER A 36 -0.14 -7.90 8.57
C SER A 36 1.31 -7.62 8.96
N VAL A 37 2.01 -6.83 8.16
CA VAL A 37 3.43 -6.47 8.40
C VAL A 37 3.59 -5.66 9.68
N GLU A 38 2.70 -4.71 9.96
CA GLU A 38 2.74 -3.90 11.20
C GLU A 38 2.51 -4.76 12.44
N ARG A 39 1.62 -5.75 12.36
CA ARG A 39 1.40 -6.72 13.44
C ARG A 39 2.60 -7.63 13.66
N GLU A 40 3.32 -7.99 12.59
CA GLU A 40 4.54 -8.81 12.67
C GLU A 40 5.77 -8.00 13.08
N ALA A 41 5.78 -6.69 12.79
CA ALA A 41 6.88 -5.77 13.09
C ALA A 41 6.77 -5.13 14.48
N ALA A 42 5.68 -5.33 15.21
CA ALA A 42 5.57 -4.95 16.63
C ALA A 42 6.19 -6.08 17.49
N PRO A 43 7.37 -5.85 18.11
CA PRO A 43 8.02 -6.82 18.99
C PRO A 43 7.33 -6.95 20.36
#